data_AF-A0A356L4X2-F1
#
_entry.id   AF-A0A356L4X2-F1
#
_cell.length_a   1.000
_cell.length_b   1.000
_cell.length_c   1.000
_cell.angle_alpha   90.00
_cell.angle_beta   90.00
_cell.angle_gamma   90.00
#
_symmetry.space_group_name_H-M   'P 1'
#
loop_
_entity.id
_entity.type
_entity.pdbx_description
1 polymer ?
#
loop_
_entity_poly.entity_id
_entity_poly.type
_entity_poly.pdbx_seq_one_letter_code
_entity_poly.pdbx_strand_id
1 'polypeptide(L)' 'MASKKSGKYVYASARDVNKKVEHERRLEKEAMHDELTGLYNRFYFHKRAAEEISRANRYKFPVS' A
#
# COMPACT_ATOMS: atom_id res chain seq x y z
N MET A 1 -2.12 52.96 -23.13
CA MET A 1 -1.56 52.22 -21.98
C MET A 1 -2.58 51.19 -21.52
N ALA A 2 -2.41 49.91 -21.88
CA ALA A 2 -3.30 48.84 -21.44
C ALA A 2 -2.62 48.06 -20.30
N SER A 3 -3.13 48.22 -19.08
CA SER A 3 -2.67 47.53 -17.88
C SER A 3 -3.03 46.04 -17.97
N LYS A 4 -2.02 45.18 -18.20
CA LYS A 4 -2.16 43.72 -18.13
C LYS A 4 -2.39 43.33 -16.67
N LYS A 5 -3.62 42.95 -16.33
CA LYS A 5 -3.91 42.28 -15.05
C LYS A 5 -3.23 40.91 -15.06
N SER A 6 -2.24 40.72 -14.19
CA SER A 6 -1.57 39.43 -13.95
C SER A 6 -2.54 38.50 -13.22
N GLY A 7 -3.26 37.66 -13.96
CA GLY A 7 -4.09 36.60 -13.39
C GLY A 7 -3.22 35.55 -12.70
N LYS A 8 -3.63 35.08 -11.51
CA LYS A 8 -3.04 33.90 -10.87
C LYS A 8 -3.58 32.65 -11.58
N TYR A 9 -2.70 31.87 -12.19
CA TYR A 9 -3.06 30.60 -12.83
C TYR A 9 -2.86 29.44 -11.84
N VAL A 10 -3.79 28.50 -11.83
CA VAL A 10 -3.66 27.21 -11.13
C VAL A 10 -3.61 26.12 -12.18
N TYR A 11 -2.51 25.38 -12.19
CA TYR A 11 -2.32 24.21 -13.04
C TYR A 11 -2.57 22.95 -12.22
N ALA A 12 -3.42 22.06 -12.73
CA ALA A 12 -3.62 20.73 -12.20
C ALA A 12 -3.53 19.71 -13.33
N SER A 13 -2.86 18.59 -13.07
CA SER A 13 -2.81 17.44 -13.95
C SER A 13 -3.27 16.22 -13.17
N ALA A 14 -4.17 15.44 -13.77
CA ALA A 14 -4.61 14.16 -13.24
C ALA A 14 -4.26 13.08 -14.25
N ARG A 15 -3.59 12.03 -13.78
CA ARG A 15 -3.31 10.83 -14.57
C ARG A 15 -4.12 9.68 -13.99
N ASP A 16 -4.84 8.98 -14.84
CA ASP A 16 -5.48 7.73 -14.45
C ASP A 16 -4.40 6.69 -14.13
N VAL A 17 -4.43 6.21 -12.89
CA VAL A 17 -3.53 5.19 -12.36
C VAL A 17 -4.28 3.90 -12.01
N ASN A 18 -5.55 3.76 -12.39
CA ASN A 18 -6.38 2.64 -11.95
C ASN A 18 -5.76 1.29 -12.32
N LYS A 19 -5.31 1.13 -13.57
CA LYS A 19 -4.64 -0.10 -14.04
C LYS A 19 -3.34 -0.40 -13.28
N LYS A 20 -2.59 0.64 -12.92
CA LYS A 20 -1.34 0.48 -12.17
C LYS A 20 -1.65 -0.05 -10.76
N VAL A 21 -2.61 0.58 -10.09
CA VAL A 21 -3.03 0.19 -8.73
C VAL A 21 -3.62 -1.22 -8.73
N GLU A 22 -4.42 -1.60 -9.71
CA GLU A 22 -4.95 -2.96 -9.84
C GLU A 22 -3.84 -4.00 -10.03
N HIS A 23 -2.84 -3.68 -10.86
CA HIS A 23 -1.72 -4.58 -11.10
C HIS A 23 -0.85 -4.76 -9.85
N GLU A 24 -0.53 -3.65 -9.16
CA GLU A 24 0.20 -3.68 -7.89
C GLU A 24 -0.55 -4.52 -6.84
N ARG A 25 -1.86 -4.33 -6.68
CA ARG A 25 -2.70 -5.14 -5.78
C ARG A 25 -2.68 -6.62 -6.12
N ARG A 26 -2.62 -6.97 -7.41
CA ARG A 26 -2.58 -8.37 -7.84
C ARG A 26 -1.23 -9.00 -7.50
N LEU A 27 -0.14 -8.30 -7.80
CA LEU A 27 1.21 -8.72 -7.44
C LEU A 27 1.38 -8.86 -5.94
N GLU A 28 0.83 -7.93 -5.15
CA GLU A 28 0.81 -8.02 -3.69
C GLU A 28 0.07 -9.27 -3.21
N LYS A 29 -1.10 -9.56 -3.78
CA LYS A 29 -1.85 -10.77 -3.44
C LYS A 29 -1.07 -12.05 -3.78
N GLU A 30 -0.53 -12.14 -4.98
CA GLU A 30 0.28 -13.29 -5.44
C GLU A 30 1.54 -13.47 -4.58
N ALA A 31 2.21 -12.38 -4.19
CA ALA A 31 3.39 -12.44 -3.32
C ALA A 31 3.09 -12.87 -1.88
N MET A 32 1.85 -12.73 -1.41
CA MET A 32 1.44 -13.03 -0.03
C MET A 32 0.63 -14.32 0.12
N HIS A 33 0.07 -14.85 -0.96
CA HIS A 33 -0.80 -16.03 -0.91
C HIS A 33 -0.16 -17.22 -1.64
N ASP A 34 -0.52 -18.41 -1.20
CA ASP A 34 -0.16 -19.67 -1.85
C ASP A 34 -1.11 -19.92 -3.02
N GLU A 35 -0.56 -20.18 -4.20
CA GLU A 35 -1.34 -20.30 -5.44
C GLU A 35 -2.28 -21.52 -5.44
N LEU A 36 -1.92 -22.59 -4.72
CA LEU A 36 -2.70 -23.82 -4.70
C LEU A 36 -3.90 -23.72 -3.75
N THR A 37 -3.74 -23.04 -2.61
CA THR A 37 -4.75 -23.02 -1.53
C THR A 37 -5.44 -21.67 -1.37
N GLY A 38 -4.87 -20.59 -1.91
CA GLY A 38 -5.35 -19.22 -1.69
C GLY A 38 -5.17 -18.73 -0.24
N LEU A 39 -4.54 -19.51 0.63
CA LEU A 39 -4.18 -19.11 1.99
C LEU A 39 -2.92 -18.25 1.98
N TYR A 40 -2.62 -17.59 3.09
CA TYR A 40 -1.34 -16.88 3.22
C TYR A 40 -0.16 -17.84 3.10
N ASN A 41 0.82 -17.45 2.32
CA ASN A 41 2.03 -18.23 2.14
C ASN A 41 2.96 -18.12 3.37
N ARG A 42 3.99 -18.97 3.37
CA ARG A 42 4.98 -19.03 4.46
C ARG A 42 5.70 -17.70 4.68
N PHE A 43 5.95 -16.94 3.61
CA PHE A 43 6.60 -15.63 3.72
C PHE A 43 5.73 -14.66 4.52
N TYR A 44 4.46 -14.54 4.17
CA TYR A 44 3.52 -13.67 4.88
C TYR A 44 3.35 -14.10 6.34
N PHE A 45 3.28 -15.41 6.61
CA PHE A 45 3.21 -15.93 7.97
C PHE A 45 4.39 -15.46 8.84
N HIS A 46 5.62 -15.61 8.37
CA HIS A 46 6.81 -15.18 9.12
C HIS A 46 6.87 -13.67 9.32
N LYS A 47 6.54 -12.91 8.28
CA LYS A 47 6.44 -11.46 8.37
C LYS A 47 5.47 -11.06 9.47
N ARG A 48 4.28 -11.67 9.49
CA ARG A 48 3.24 -11.34 10.46
C ARG A 48 3.58 -11.78 11.88
N ALA A 49 4.22 -12.93 12.03
CA ALA A 49 4.72 -13.39 13.32
C ALA A 49 5.76 -12.41 13.91
N ALA A 50 6.70 -11.92 13.09
CA ALA A 50 7.69 -10.94 13.55
C ALA A 50 7.04 -9.62 13.99
N GLU A 51 6.03 -9.15 13.24
CA GLU A 51 5.27 -7.95 13.60
C GLU A 51 4.52 -8.12 14.93
N GLU A 52 3.82 -9.24 15.14
CA GLU A 52 3.09 -9.49 16.38
C GLU A 52 4.01 -9.69 17.58
N ILE A 53 5.16 -10.34 17.42
CA ILE A 53 6.17 -10.44 18.49
C ILE A 53 6.68 -9.04 18.85
N SER A 54 6.97 -8.20 17.86
CA SER A 54 7.41 -6.81 18.09
C SER A 54 6.34 -5.98 18.82
N ARG A 55 5.08 -6.15 18.43
CA ARG A 55 3.92 -5.52 19.09
C ARG A 55 3.77 -6.01 20.54
N ALA A 56 3.81 -7.32 20.74
CA ALA A 56 3.73 -7.94 22.06
C ALA A 56 4.83 -7.42 22.99
N ASN A 57 6.07 -7.33 22.49
CA ASN A 57 7.20 -6.75 23.21
C ASN A 57 6.98 -5.28 23.56
N ARG A 58 6.42 -4.49 22.64
CA ARG A 58 6.17 -3.05 22.84
C ARG A 58 5.10 -2.78 23.89
N TYR A 59 3.99 -3.51 23.81
CA TYR A 59 2.83 -3.26 24.67
C TYR A 59 2.77 -4.18 25.90
N LYS A 60 3.67 -5.16 25.99
CA LYS A 60 3.71 -6.20 27.04
C LYS A 60 2.40 -7.00 27.14
N PHE A 61 1.74 -7.22 26.01
CA PHE A 61 0.58 -8.10 25.89
C PHE A 61 0.95 -9.36 25.10
N PRO A 62 0.32 -10.52 25.37
CA PRO A 62 0.54 -11.73 24.60
C PRO A 62 0.17 -11.53 23.12
N VAL A 63 0.77 -12.35 22.25
CA VAL A 63 0.43 -12.39 20.82
C VAL A 63 -1.04 -12.77 20.64
N SER A 64 -1.69 -12.18 19.63
CA SER A 64 -3.11 -12.34 19.32
C SER A 64 -3.31 -12.82 17.89
#